data_AF-A0AAD3S2T1-F1
#
_entry.id   AF-A0AAD3S2T1-F1
#
_cell.length_a   1.000
_cell.length_b   1.000
_cell.length_c   1.000
_cell.angle_alpha   90.00
_cell.angle_beta   90.00
_cell.angle_gamma   90.00
#
_symmetry.space_group_name_H-M   'P 1'
#
loop_
_entity.id
_entity.type
_entity.pdbx_description
1 polymer ?
#
loop_
_entity_poly.entity_id
_entity_poly.type
_entity_poly.pdbx_seq_one_letter_code
_entity_poly.pdbx_strand_id
1 'polypeptide(L)'
;MQPLITLVGCPLNSSRSNVTLVASVCSNHDDHGKCCRYINAFVAVSIGHYANATSNLGVDLDVSEVCFHSILGTLELYGVPPNATGLCGFWSKITVNYVCKGRRTVTQMLQSPGFANVADNCEVPLLEESDCKGV
;
A
#
# COMPACT_ATOMS: atom_id res chain seq x y z
N MET A 1 18.35 0.79 34.64
CA MET A 1 18.87 0.57 33.28
C MET A 1 17.75 -0.09 32.48
N GLN A 2 16.91 0.72 31.84
CA GLN A 2 15.82 0.26 30.97
C GLN A 2 16.35 0.25 29.54
N PRO A 3 16.06 -0.78 28.73
CA PRO A 3 16.55 -0.83 27.37
C PRO A 3 15.86 0.28 26.57
N LEU A 4 16.67 1.03 25.86
CA LEU A 4 16.27 2.00 24.86
C LEU A 4 15.48 1.27 23.77
N ILE A 5 14.15 1.25 23.90
CA ILE A 5 13.27 1.04 22.75
C ILE A 5 13.56 2.24 21.86
N THR A 6 14.42 2.05 20.87
CA THR A 6 14.41 2.91 19.69
C THR A 6 12.95 2.91 19.26
N LEU A 7 12.31 4.08 19.24
CA LEU A 7 11.01 4.25 18.62
C LEU A 7 11.20 3.83 17.16
N VAL A 8 10.99 2.53 16.86
CA VAL A 8 11.03 2.02 15.49
C VAL A 8 9.76 2.56 14.86
N GLY A 9 9.83 3.81 14.41
CA GLY A 9 8.76 4.44 13.66
C GLY A 9 8.47 3.61 12.42
N CYS A 10 7.23 3.68 11.94
CA CYS A 10 6.87 3.02 10.70
C CYS A 10 7.81 3.50 9.57
N PRO A 11 8.52 2.60 8.86
CA PRO A 11 9.40 2.99 7.76
C PRO A 11 8.65 3.41 6.48
N LEU A 12 7.32 3.28 6.44
CA LEU A 12 6.51 3.72 5.30
C LEU A 12 6.36 5.25 5.33
N ASN A 13 6.84 5.90 4.27
CA ASN A 13 6.73 7.35 4.10
C ASN A 13 5.48 7.70 3.27
N SER A 14 4.46 8.25 3.95
CA SER A 14 3.20 8.70 3.35
C SER A 14 3.28 10.07 2.66
N SER A 15 4.36 10.85 2.87
CA SER A 15 4.48 12.22 2.36
C SER A 15 4.61 12.32 0.84
N ARG A 16 4.87 11.20 0.15
CA ARG A 16 4.95 11.16 -1.32
C ARG A 16 3.62 10.88 -2.01
N SER A 17 2.55 10.68 -1.23
CA SER A 17 1.20 10.45 -1.74
C SER A 17 0.30 11.65 -1.44
N ASN A 18 -0.63 11.95 -2.34
CA ASN A 18 -1.58 13.05 -2.14
C ASN A 18 -2.74 12.60 -1.22
N VAL A 19 -2.55 12.71 0.09
CA VAL A 19 -3.58 12.34 1.09
C VAL A 19 -4.83 13.20 0.95
N THR A 20 -4.69 14.47 0.58
CA THR A 20 -5.82 15.39 0.37
C THR A 20 -6.76 14.90 -0.74
N LEU A 21 -6.20 14.32 -1.81
CA LEU A 21 -7.00 13.71 -2.87
C LEU A 21 -7.74 12.46 -2.38
N VAL A 22 -7.13 11.66 -1.51
CA VAL A 22 -7.82 10.51 -0.88
C VAL A 22 -8.99 11.01 -0.04
N ALA A 23 -8.77 12.02 0.80
CA ALA A 23 -9.81 12.61 1.64
C ALA A 23 -10.96 13.21 0.83
N SER A 24 -10.67 13.93 -0.27
CA SER A 24 -11.71 14.50 -1.12
C SER A 24 -12.55 13.45 -1.84
N VAL A 25 -11.95 12.32 -2.24
CA VAL A 25 -12.68 11.19 -2.83
C VAL A 25 -13.51 10.45 -1.78
N CYS A 26 -12.96 10.25 -0.58
CA CYS A 26 -13.61 9.51 0.50
C CYS A 26 -14.69 10.31 1.26
N SER A 27 -14.81 11.61 1.02
CA SER A 27 -15.90 12.42 1.59
C SER A 27 -17.25 12.16 0.90
N ASN A 28 -17.24 11.62 -0.33
CA ASN A 28 -18.46 11.18 -1.00
C ASN A 28 -18.84 9.77 -0.54
N HIS A 29 -19.94 9.66 0.20
CA HIS A 29 -20.41 8.40 0.78
C HIS A 29 -20.93 7.38 -0.26
N ASP A 30 -21.31 7.84 -1.45
CA ASP A 30 -21.86 6.96 -2.50
C ASP A 30 -20.76 6.20 -3.29
N ASP A 31 -19.50 6.64 -3.17
CA ASP A 31 -18.36 6.17 -3.96
C ASP A 31 -17.38 5.31 -3.13
N HIS A 32 -17.89 4.43 -2.27
CA HIS A 32 -17.07 3.62 -1.35
C HIS A 32 -15.99 2.81 -2.07
N GLY A 33 -16.30 2.24 -3.24
CA GLY A 33 -15.32 1.52 -4.07
C GLY A 33 -14.18 2.40 -4.58
N LYS A 34 -14.50 3.65 -4.96
CA LYS A 34 -13.51 4.65 -5.39
C LYS A 34 -12.62 5.07 -4.22
N CYS A 35 -13.22 5.33 -3.06
CA CYS A 35 -12.48 5.61 -1.83
C CYS A 35 -11.47 4.50 -1.51
N CYS A 36 -11.90 3.23 -1.53
CA CYS A 36 -10.99 2.10 -1.30
C CYS A 36 -9.87 2.00 -2.35
N ARG A 37 -10.17 2.28 -3.62
CA ARG A 37 -9.14 2.32 -4.69
C ARG A 37 -8.06 3.35 -4.38
N TYR A 38 -8.45 4.55 -3.92
CA TYR A 38 -7.52 5.62 -3.58
C TYR A 38 -6.74 5.36 -2.28
N ILE A 39 -7.38 4.81 -1.24
CA ILE A 39 -6.68 4.38 -0.01
C ILE A 39 -5.64 3.31 -0.36
N ASN A 40 -6.02 2.30 -1.15
CA ASN A 40 -5.10 1.24 -1.55
C ASN A 40 -3.94 1.78 -2.41
N ALA A 41 -4.20 2.72 -3.30
CA ALA A 41 -3.15 3.39 -4.08
C ALA A 41 -2.19 4.18 -3.17
N PHE A 42 -2.72 4.93 -2.21
CA PHE A 42 -1.93 5.67 -1.21
C PHE A 42 -0.97 4.77 -0.43
N VAL A 43 -1.45 3.61 0.02
CA VAL A 43 -0.63 2.61 0.72
C VAL A 43 0.39 1.96 -0.23
N ALA A 44 -0.03 1.62 -1.46
CA ALA A 44 0.84 1.01 -2.46
C ALA A 44 2.02 1.91 -2.87
N VAL A 45 1.80 3.22 -3.02
CA VAL A 45 2.88 4.20 -3.27
C VAL A 45 3.89 4.21 -2.12
N SER A 46 3.40 4.19 -0.88
CA SER A 46 4.26 4.19 0.32
C SER A 46 5.13 2.92 0.37
N ILE A 47 4.54 1.76 0.07
CA ILE A 47 5.26 0.47 -0.02
C ILE A 47 6.24 0.45 -1.20
N GLY A 48 5.84 0.98 -2.36
CA GLY A 48 6.71 1.08 -3.53
C GLY A 48 7.99 1.87 -3.24
N HIS A 49 7.87 2.98 -2.51
CA HIS A 49 9.03 3.75 -2.05
C HIS A 49 9.89 2.98 -1.05
N TYR A 50 9.27 2.29 -0.10
CA TYR A 50 9.99 1.43 0.85
C TYR A 50 10.75 0.31 0.13
N ALA A 51 10.12 -0.35 -0.83
CA ALA A 51 10.73 -1.40 -1.65
C ALA A 51 11.87 -0.86 -2.50
N ASN A 52 11.74 0.33 -3.09
CA ASN A 52 12.82 0.96 -3.84
C ASN A 52 14.04 1.28 -2.94
N ALA A 53 13.81 1.67 -1.68
CA ALA A 53 14.89 2.02 -0.75
C ALA A 53 15.56 0.79 -0.10
N THR A 54 14.81 -0.28 0.14
CA THR A 54 15.26 -1.42 0.97
C THR A 54 15.34 -2.74 0.22
N SER A 55 14.82 -2.79 -1.01
CA SER A 55 14.53 -4.02 -1.75
C SER A 55 13.51 -4.96 -1.08
N ASN A 56 12.90 -4.61 0.06
CA ASN A 56 11.87 -5.43 0.70
C ASN A 56 10.47 -5.06 0.17
N LEU A 57 9.67 -6.06 -0.20
CA LEU A 57 8.35 -5.86 -0.82
C LEU A 57 7.26 -5.40 0.15
N GLY A 58 7.57 -5.33 1.44
CA GLY A 58 6.72 -4.82 2.50
C GLY A 58 7.44 -4.92 3.84
N VAL A 59 6.82 -4.37 4.87
CA VAL A 59 7.46 -4.23 6.18
C VAL A 59 7.44 -5.55 6.95
N ASP A 60 8.41 -5.71 7.85
CA ASP A 60 8.46 -6.84 8.76
C ASP A 60 7.26 -6.86 9.73
N LEU A 61 6.92 -8.06 10.22
CA LEU A 61 5.75 -8.26 11.06
C LEU A 61 5.83 -7.49 12.38
N ASP A 62 7.04 -7.32 12.93
CA ASP A 62 7.31 -6.62 14.17
C ASP A 62 6.99 -5.11 14.12
N VAL A 63 7.08 -4.49 12.93
CA VAL A 63 6.77 -3.08 12.71
C VAL A 63 5.43 -2.85 11.98
N SER A 64 4.80 -3.92 11.50
CA SER A 64 3.56 -3.86 10.71
C SER A 64 2.40 -3.18 11.43
N GLU A 65 2.24 -3.44 12.73
CA GLU A 65 1.19 -2.84 13.56
C GLU A 65 1.39 -1.34 13.76
N VAL A 66 2.62 -0.90 14.02
CA VAL A 66 2.96 0.53 14.12
C VAL A 66 2.70 1.23 12.79
N CYS A 67 3.02 0.58 11.67
CA CYS A 67 2.73 1.10 10.34
C CYS A 67 1.26 1.26 10.03
N PHE A 68 0.45 0.28 10.42
CA PHE A 68 -0.99 0.39 10.27
C PHE A 68 -1.56 1.59 11.03
N HIS A 69 -1.22 1.73 12.31
CA HIS A 69 -1.71 2.84 13.12
C HIS A 69 -1.21 4.20 12.60
N SER A 70 0.03 4.27 12.11
CA SER A 70 0.57 5.49 11.51
C SER A 70 -0.18 5.90 10.23
N ILE A 71 -0.46 4.95 9.35
CA ILE A 71 -1.24 5.19 8.13
C ILE A 71 -2.68 5.58 8.46
N LEU A 72 -3.31 4.84 9.37
CA LEU A 72 -4.67 5.11 9.82
C LEU A 72 -4.80 6.53 10.38
N GLY A 73 -3.91 6.89 11.32
CA GLY A 73 -3.89 8.23 11.90
C GLY A 73 -3.61 9.33 10.86
N THR A 74 -2.82 9.04 9.83
CA THR A 74 -2.61 9.98 8.71
C THR A 74 -3.90 10.19 7.92
N LEU A 75 -4.64 9.13 7.61
CA LEU A 75 -5.89 9.21 6.85
C LEU A 75 -6.97 9.95 7.66
N GLU A 76 -7.12 9.64 8.95
CA GLU A 76 -8.06 10.28 9.86
C GLU A 76 -7.75 11.78 10.05
N LEU A 77 -6.48 12.14 10.22
CA LEU A 77 -6.05 13.54 10.34
C LEU A 77 -6.46 14.39 9.14
N TYR A 78 -6.51 13.78 7.95
CA TYR A 78 -6.91 14.44 6.71
C TYR A 78 -8.42 14.34 6.42
N GLY A 79 -9.20 13.75 7.34
CA GLY A 79 -10.66 13.69 7.26
C GLY A 79 -11.22 12.48 6.52
N VAL A 80 -10.42 11.43 6.30
CA VAL A 80 -10.96 10.14 5.84
C VAL A 80 -11.69 9.47 7.00
N PRO A 81 -12.97 9.08 6.86
CA PRO A 81 -13.72 8.56 7.98
C PRO A 81 -13.24 7.14 8.37
N PRO A 82 -13.15 6.80 9.68
CA PRO A 82 -12.54 5.55 10.17
C PRO A 82 -13.22 4.26 9.67
N ASN A 83 -14.51 4.36 9.34
CA ASN A 83 -15.28 3.26 8.76
C ASN A 83 -14.78 2.89 7.36
N ALA A 84 -14.40 3.87 6.53
CA ALA A 84 -13.84 3.63 5.21
C ALA A 84 -12.49 2.90 5.30
N THR A 85 -11.61 3.33 6.22
CA THR A 85 -10.30 2.72 6.40
C THR A 85 -10.36 1.27 6.90
N GLY A 86 -11.31 0.94 7.78
CA GLY A 86 -11.53 -0.43 8.25
C GLY A 86 -12.08 -1.36 7.16
N LEU A 87 -12.98 -0.85 6.31
CA LEU A 87 -13.64 -1.64 5.26
C LEU A 87 -12.74 -1.89 4.04
N CYS A 88 -11.80 -1.00 3.74
CA CYS A 88 -10.97 -1.12 2.54
C CYS A 88 -9.85 -2.17 2.63
N GLY A 89 -9.64 -2.81 3.79
CA GLY A 89 -8.78 -3.99 3.93
C GLY A 89 -7.28 -3.75 3.67
N PHE A 90 -6.82 -2.51 3.79
CA PHE A 90 -5.44 -2.15 3.45
C PHE A 90 -4.38 -2.77 4.39
N TRP A 91 -4.78 -3.25 5.57
CA TRP A 91 -3.89 -4.02 6.47
C TRP A 91 -3.19 -5.16 5.72
N SER A 92 -3.92 -5.86 4.86
CA SER A 92 -3.40 -6.97 4.03
C SER A 92 -2.36 -6.54 2.99
N LYS A 93 -2.23 -5.23 2.75
CA LYS A 93 -1.28 -4.65 1.79
C LYS A 93 0.03 -4.23 2.47
N ILE A 94 0.04 -3.97 3.78
CA ILE A 94 1.23 -3.53 4.52
C ILE A 94 2.26 -4.66 4.67
N THR A 95 1.78 -5.89 4.86
CA THR A 95 2.62 -7.08 5.02
C THR A 95 2.67 -7.89 3.73
N VAL A 96 3.81 -8.50 3.43
CA VAL A 96 3.95 -9.43 2.31
C VAL A 96 3.50 -10.81 2.77
N ASN A 97 2.22 -11.12 2.61
CA ASN A 97 1.74 -12.48 2.82
C ASN A 97 0.57 -12.82 1.91
N TYR A 98 0.81 -13.71 0.93
CA TYR A 98 0.03 -14.92 0.61
C TYR A 98 0.21 -15.37 -0.85
N VAL A 99 0.53 -14.47 -1.79
CA VAL A 99 0.55 -14.83 -3.24
C VAL A 99 1.97 -15.00 -3.81
N CYS A 100 2.98 -14.32 -3.25
CA CYS A 100 4.34 -14.34 -3.80
C CYS A 100 5.16 -15.61 -3.48
N LYS A 101 4.53 -16.68 -2.94
CA LYS A 101 5.20 -17.93 -2.51
C LYS A 101 6.45 -17.69 -1.64
N GLY A 102 6.39 -16.74 -0.71
CA GLY A 102 7.49 -16.43 0.20
C GLY A 102 8.59 -15.54 -0.37
N ARG A 103 8.45 -14.99 -1.59
CA ARG A 103 9.35 -13.94 -2.09
C ARG A 103 9.09 -12.65 -1.35
N ARG A 104 10.11 -12.16 -0.64
CA ARG A 104 10.03 -10.95 0.19
C ARG A 104 10.85 -9.80 -0.35
N THR A 105 11.73 -10.05 -1.31
CA THR A 105 12.58 -9.01 -1.89
C THR A 105 12.32 -8.81 -3.39
N VAL A 106 12.61 -7.61 -3.89
CA VAL A 106 12.54 -7.25 -5.30
C VAL A 106 13.37 -8.23 -6.13
N THR A 107 14.61 -8.54 -5.71
CA THR A 107 15.49 -9.48 -6.41
C THR A 107 14.88 -10.88 -6.55
N GLN A 108 14.24 -11.38 -5.48
CA GLN A 108 13.53 -12.67 -5.54
C GLN A 108 12.32 -12.61 -6.48
N MET A 109 11.65 -11.45 -6.55
CA MET A 109 10.55 -11.24 -7.50
C MET A 109 11.02 -11.21 -8.95
N LEU A 110 12.14 -10.53 -9.25
CA LEU A 110 12.74 -10.50 -10.60
C LEU A 110 13.07 -11.90 -11.14
N GLN A 111 13.44 -12.81 -10.24
CA GLN A 111 13.74 -14.21 -10.56
C GLN A 111 12.49 -15.10 -10.67
N SER A 112 11.29 -14.54 -10.53
CA SER A 112 10.06 -15.33 -10.62
C SER A 112 9.82 -15.78 -12.05
N PRO A 113 9.44 -17.05 -12.28
CA PRO A 113 8.93 -17.49 -13.57
C PRO A 113 7.80 -16.55 -14.03
N GLY A 114 7.90 -16.03 -15.25
CA GLY A 114 6.90 -15.12 -15.83
C GLY A 114 7.06 -13.64 -15.46
N PHE A 115 8.09 -13.24 -14.69
CA PHE A 115 8.31 -11.82 -14.37
C PHE A 115 8.52 -10.97 -15.64
N ALA A 116 9.19 -11.51 -16.67
CA ALA A 116 9.37 -10.83 -17.95
C ALA A 116 8.03 -10.42 -18.58
N ASN A 117 7.04 -11.32 -18.60
CA ASN A 117 5.70 -11.01 -19.11
C ASN A 117 5.04 -9.87 -18.33
N VAL A 118 5.25 -9.80 -17.01
CA VAL A 118 4.73 -8.70 -16.18
C VAL A 118 5.42 -7.39 -16.53
N ALA A 119 6.75 -7.40 -16.68
CA ALA A 119 7.51 -6.22 -17.06
C ALA A 119 7.04 -5.66 -18.42
N ASP A 120 6.87 -6.52 -19.41
CA ASP A 120 6.40 -6.15 -20.75
C ASP A 120 4.99 -5.52 -20.74
N ASN A 121 4.14 -5.89 -19.78
CA ASN A 121 2.79 -5.32 -19.63
C ASN A 121 2.74 -4.08 -18.73
N CYS A 122 3.75 -3.87 -17.87
CA CYS A 122 3.82 -2.71 -16.98
C CYS A 122 4.30 -1.43 -17.69
N GLU A 123 5.02 -1.55 -18.81
CA GLU A 123 5.44 -0.40 -19.63
C GLU A 123 4.32 0.13 -20.56
N VAL A 124 3.18 -0.56 -20.62
CA VAL A 124 2.02 -0.13 -21.39
C VAL A 124 1.30 0.96 -20.60
N PRO A 125 0.95 2.11 -21.22
CA PRO A 125 0.14 3.13 -20.55
C PRO A 125 -1.12 2.50 -19.96
N LEU A 126 -1.43 2.81 -18.70
CA LEU A 126 -2.72 2.47 -18.10
C LEU A 126 -3.81 3.20 -18.89
N LEU A 127 -4.34 2.54 -19.93
CA LEU A 127 -5.49 3.02 -20.69
C LEU A 127 -6.68 3.09 -19.74
N GLU A 128 -7.45 4.18 -19.82
CA GLU A 128 -8.70 4.32 -19.07
C GLU A 128 -9.55 3.06 -19.28
N GLU A 129 -9.80 2.39 -18.15
CA GLU A 129 -10.44 1.09 -18.02
C GLU A 129 -11.90 1.18 -18.51
N SER A 130 -12.11 1.07 -19.82
CA SER A 130 -13.45 1.00 -20.44
C SER A 130 -13.83 -0.42 -20.88
N ASP A 131 -12.90 -1.38 -20.88
CA ASP A 131 -13.12 -2.72 -21.44
C ASP A 131 -12.46 -3.86 -20.63
N CYS A 132 -12.53 -3.81 -19.30
CA CYS A 132 -12.35 -5.03 -18.51
C CYS A 132 -13.58 -5.94 -18.71
N LYS A 133 -13.59 -6.74 -19.80
CA LYS A 133 -14.53 -7.85 -19.95
C LYS A 133 -14.09 -8.99 -19.03
N GLY A 134 -14.82 -9.14 -17.92
CA GLY A 134 -14.70 -10.33 -17.07
C GLY A 134 -14.93 -11.59 -17.90
N VAL A 135 -14.02 -12.55 -17.77
CA VAL A 135 -14.20 -13.95 -18.19
C VAL A 135 -15.16 -14.62 -17.21
#